data_AF-A0A2R6M7F3-F1
#
_entry.id   AF-A0A2R6M7F3-F1
#
_cell.length_a   1.000
_cell.length_b   1.000
_cell.length_c   1.000
_cell.angle_alpha   90.00
_cell.angle_beta   90.00
_cell.angle_gamma   90.00
#
_symmetry.space_group_name_H-M   'P 1'
#
loop_
_entity.id
_entity.type
_entity.pdbx_description
1 polymer ?
#
loop_
_entity_poly.entity_id
_entity_poly.type
_entity_poly.pdbx_seq_one_letter_code
_entity_poly.pdbx_strand_id
1 'polypeptide(L)'
;MTSPETILMYNEDQRKPLDKRRERTFHDGWDDALKNGPYNEGTLKRQLSWQNLGNRLGCLFGDVPDEMRDELMFWAERQRRLD
;
A
#
# COMPACT_ATOMS: atom_id res chain seq x y z
N MET A 1 -2.43 -18.09 -0.04
CA MET A 1 -1.65 -17.72 1.15
C MET A 1 -0.36 -17.09 0.67
N THR A 2 -0.23 -15.77 0.77
CA THR A 2 0.97 -15.04 0.39
C THR A 2 2.06 -15.34 1.42
N SER A 3 3.23 -15.81 0.98
CA SER A 3 4.36 -16.09 1.87
C SER A 3 4.78 -14.82 2.65
N PRO A 4 5.19 -14.92 3.93
CA PRO A 4 5.67 -13.79 4.74
C PRO A 4 6.79 -12.98 4.05
N GLU A 5 7.62 -13.65 3.25
CA GLU A 5 8.73 -13.08 2.48
C GLU A 5 8.27 -12.15 1.33
N THR A 6 7.01 -12.26 0.89
CA THR A 6 6.52 -11.57 -0.34
C THR A 6 5.94 -10.18 -0.06
N ILE A 7 5.62 -9.88 1.20
CA ILE A 7 4.61 -8.86 1.52
C ILE A 7 5.09 -7.42 1.24
N LEU A 8 6.40 -7.16 1.27
CA LEU A 8 6.97 -5.82 1.01
C LEU A 8 8.05 -5.78 -0.07
N MET A 9 8.32 -6.88 -0.78
CA MET A 9 9.29 -6.84 -1.88
C MET A 9 8.74 -6.04 -3.06
N TYR A 10 9.52 -5.07 -3.53
CA TYR A 10 9.30 -4.32 -4.76
C TYR A 10 10.65 -4.08 -5.44
N ASN A 11 10.66 -4.08 -6.78
CA ASN A 11 11.87 -3.81 -7.55
C ASN A 11 12.18 -2.31 -7.59
N GLU A 12 11.14 -1.48 -7.67
CA GLU A 12 11.25 -0.03 -7.76
C GLU A 12 10.23 0.64 -6.85
N ASP A 13 10.65 1.66 -6.10
CA ASP A 13 9.73 2.57 -5.43
C ASP A 13 9.34 3.71 -6.39
N GLN A 14 8.08 3.71 -6.81
CA GLN A 14 7.51 4.70 -7.72
C GLN A 14 6.58 5.68 -6.98
N ARG A 15 6.55 5.63 -5.63
CA ARG A 15 5.80 6.58 -4.83
C ARG A 15 6.37 7.97 -5.05
N LYS A 16 5.51 8.90 -5.46
CA LYS A 16 5.79 10.34 -5.46
C LYS A 16 5.37 10.94 -4.11
N PRO A 17 5.87 12.14 -3.74
CA PRO A 17 5.46 12.81 -2.50
C PRO A 17 3.94 12.81 -2.33
N LEU A 18 3.52 12.50 -1.10
CA LEU A 18 2.10 12.40 -0.77
C LEU A 18 1.39 13.74 -1.01
N ASP A 19 0.20 13.66 -1.62
CA ASP A 19 -0.74 14.76 -1.80
C ASP A 19 -2.17 14.23 -1.70
N LYS A 20 -3.17 15.11 -1.68
CA LYS A 20 -4.59 14.73 -1.56
C LYS A 20 -5.05 13.70 -2.59
N ARG A 21 -4.46 13.69 -3.80
CA ARG A 21 -4.80 12.70 -4.82
C ARG A 21 -4.24 11.33 -4.44
N ARG A 22 -2.99 11.29 -3.99
CA ARG A 22 -2.30 10.06 -3.60
C ARG A 22 -2.84 9.47 -2.29
N GLU A 23 -3.30 10.31 -1.37
CA GLU A 23 -4.05 9.87 -0.18
C GLU A 23 -5.26 9.05 -0.59
N ARG A 24 -6.13 9.62 -1.46
CA ARG A 24 -7.29 8.87 -1.98
C ARG A 24 -6.87 7.58 -2.68
N THR A 25 -5.85 7.63 -3.53
CA THR A 25 -5.33 6.44 -4.24
C THR A 25 -4.83 5.35 -3.28
N PHE A 26 -4.27 5.72 -2.13
CA PHE A 26 -3.90 4.75 -1.10
C PHE A 26 -5.15 4.08 -0.51
N HIS A 27 -6.16 4.85 -0.12
CA HIS A 27 -7.42 4.30 0.40
C HIS A 27 -8.16 3.46 -0.63
N ASP A 28 -8.19 3.86 -1.91
CA ASP A 28 -8.77 3.07 -3.00
C ASP A 28 -8.11 1.69 -3.08
N GLY A 29 -6.78 1.63 -2.97
CA GLY A 29 -6.04 0.38 -2.93
C GLY A 29 -6.41 -0.49 -1.72
N TRP A 30 -6.57 0.12 -0.54
CA TRP A 30 -7.00 -0.57 0.67
C TRP A 30 -8.41 -1.15 0.52
N ASP A 31 -9.35 -0.36 0.02
CA ASP A 31 -10.73 -0.79 -0.23
C ASP A 31 -10.79 -1.92 -1.26
N ASP A 32 -9.96 -1.87 -2.30
CA ASP A 32 -9.82 -2.96 -3.26
C ASP A 32 -9.32 -4.24 -2.59
N ALA A 33 -8.42 -4.16 -1.61
CA ALA A 33 -7.99 -5.34 -0.86
C ALA A 33 -9.12 -5.98 -0.07
N LEU A 34 -9.99 -5.17 0.53
CA LEU A 34 -11.15 -5.67 1.29
C LEU A 34 -12.22 -6.28 0.38
N LYS A 35 -12.45 -5.68 -0.80
CA LYS A 35 -13.49 -6.10 -1.74
C LYS A 35 -13.06 -7.25 -2.63
N ASN A 36 -11.85 -7.16 -3.17
CA ASN A 36 -11.37 -7.99 -4.28
C ASN A 36 -10.13 -8.83 -3.91
N GLY A 37 -9.53 -8.58 -2.74
CA GLY A 37 -8.30 -9.25 -2.32
C GLY A 37 -7.03 -8.66 -2.94
N PRO A 38 -5.90 -9.40 -2.87
CA PRO A 38 -4.62 -8.89 -3.31
C PRO A 38 -4.59 -8.68 -4.82
N TYR A 39 -3.99 -7.57 -5.27
CA TYR A 39 -3.59 -7.42 -6.65
C TYR A 39 -2.60 -8.52 -7.07
N ASN A 40 -2.49 -8.76 -8.38
CA ASN A 40 -1.61 -9.81 -8.88
C ASN A 40 -0.15 -9.60 -8.44
N GLU A 41 0.56 -10.69 -8.14
CA GLU A 41 1.92 -10.62 -7.60
C GLU A 41 2.89 -9.89 -8.53
N GLY A 42 2.71 -9.98 -9.85
CA GLY A 42 3.57 -9.31 -10.82
C GLY A 42 3.46 -7.78 -10.76
N THR A 43 2.27 -7.26 -10.52
CA THR A 43 1.98 -5.84 -10.35
C THR A 43 2.54 -5.34 -9.03
N LEU A 44 2.35 -6.09 -7.95
CA LEU A 44 2.89 -5.72 -6.65
C LEU A 44 4.41 -5.73 -6.66
N LYS A 45 5.07 -6.83 -7.08
CA LYS A 45 6.54 -6.97 -7.03
C LYS A 45 7.28 -5.99 -7.94
N ARG A 46 6.67 -5.51 -9.02
CA ARG A 46 7.35 -4.59 -9.96
C ARG A 46 7.50 -3.18 -9.41
N GLN A 47 6.43 -2.59 -8.87
CA GLN A 47 6.41 -1.16 -8.52
C GLN A 47 5.66 -0.94 -7.22
N LEU A 48 6.31 -0.29 -6.25
CA LEU A 48 5.61 0.25 -5.09
C LEU A 48 5.00 1.60 -5.48
N SER A 49 3.68 1.62 -5.66
CA SER A 49 2.86 2.82 -5.80
C SER A 49 2.01 3.01 -4.54
N TRP A 50 1.40 4.18 -4.36
CA TRP A 50 0.47 4.41 -3.24
C TRP A 50 -0.72 3.44 -3.25
N GLN A 51 -1.26 3.12 -4.43
CA GLN A 51 -2.36 2.15 -4.56
C GLN A 51 -1.91 0.74 -4.20
N ASN A 52 -0.74 0.31 -4.70
CA ASN A 52 -0.19 -1.01 -4.41
C ASN A 52 0.16 -1.16 -2.93
N LEU A 53 0.66 -0.10 -2.29
CA LEU A 53 0.89 -0.08 -0.85
C LEU A 53 -0.42 -0.21 -0.09
N GLY A 54 -1.44 0.59 -0.43
CA GLY A 54 -2.77 0.50 0.17
C GLY A 54 -3.36 -0.91 0.06
N ASN A 55 -3.28 -1.53 -1.12
CA ASN A 55 -3.77 -2.89 -1.33
C ASN A 55 -3.01 -3.93 -0.48
N ARG A 56 -1.67 -3.84 -0.43
CA ARG A 56 -0.86 -4.75 0.42
C ARG A 56 -1.22 -4.62 1.90
N LEU A 57 -1.32 -3.38 2.40
CA LEU A 57 -1.63 -3.14 3.81
C LEU A 57 -3.08 -3.53 4.13
N GLY A 58 -4.03 -3.32 3.21
CA GLY A 58 -5.40 -3.81 3.36
C GLY A 58 -5.49 -5.34 3.42
N CYS A 59 -4.69 -6.07 2.63
CA CYS A 59 -4.61 -7.53 2.74
C CYS A 59 -3.98 -8.01 4.06
N LEU A 60 -3.07 -7.23 4.62
CA LEU A 60 -2.36 -7.53 5.86
C LEU A 60 -3.21 -7.28 7.11
N PHE A 61 -3.82 -6.10 7.18
CA PHE A 61 -4.47 -5.58 8.38
C PHE A 61 -5.99 -5.71 8.34
N GLY A 62 -6.58 -5.90 7.16
CA GLY A 62 -8.03 -6.03 7.01
C GLY A 62 -8.76 -4.71 7.25
N ASP A 63 -10.02 -4.81 7.69
CA ASP A 63 -10.87 -3.66 7.95
C ASP A 63 -10.52 -3.02 9.30
N VAL A 64 -9.76 -1.93 9.24
CA VAL A 64 -9.31 -1.14 10.40
C VAL A 64 -9.87 0.28 10.31
N PRO A 65 -9.95 1.02 11.44
CA PRO A 65 -10.38 2.42 11.45
C PRO A 65 -9.56 3.29 10.49
N ASP A 66 -10.20 4.28 9.88
CA ASP A 66 -9.56 5.17 8.89
C ASP A 66 -8.32 5.87 9.46
N GLU A 67 -8.35 6.28 10.73
CA GLU A 67 -7.20 6.89 11.41
C GLU A 67 -5.97 5.97 11.40
N MET A 68 -6.15 4.66 11.53
CA MET A 68 -5.05 3.70 11.45
C MET A 68 -4.53 3.55 10.02
N ARG A 69 -5.43 3.61 9.03
CA ARG A 69 -5.04 3.62 7.60
C ARG A 69 -4.17 4.85 7.30
N ASP A 70 -4.58 6.01 7.82
CA ASP A 70 -3.87 7.28 7.69
C ASP A 70 -2.49 7.26 8.37
N GLU A 71 -2.42 6.75 9.60
CA GLU A 71 -1.16 6.64 10.34
C GLU A 71 -0.13 5.78 9.58
N LEU A 72 -0.56 4.64 9.04
CA LEU A 72 0.28 3.76 8.24
C LEU A 72 0.73 4.43 6.93
N MET A 73 -0.15 5.16 6.27
CA MET A 73 0.18 5.94 5.07
C MET A 73 1.23 7.01 5.38
N PHE A 74 1.06 7.78 6.45
CA PHE A 74 1.99 8.84 6.84
C PHE A 74 3.33 8.28 7.31
N TRP A 75 3.32 7.14 8.02
CA TRP A 75 4.56 6.43 8.35
C TRP A 75 5.32 6.01 7.08
N ALA A 76 4.61 5.49 6.08
CA ALA A 76 5.22 5.07 4.82
C ALA A 76 5.76 6.26 3.99
N GLU A 77 5.13 7.44 4.04
CA GLU A 77 5.65 8.68 3.42
C GLU A 77 6.92 9.16 4.14
N ARG A 78 6.99 9.03 5.47
CA ARG A 78 8.22 9.37 6.22
C ARG A 78 9.38 8.46 5.82
N GLN A 79 9.15 7.16 5.67
CA GLN A 79 10.19 6.24 5.19
C GLN A 79 10.70 6.60 3.80
N ARG A 80 9.80 6.94 2.88
CA ARG A 80 10.14 7.37 1.51
C ARG A 80 11.02 8.64 1.45
N ARG A 81 11.09 9.42 2.54
CA ARG A 81 11.96 10.61 2.63
C ARG A 81 13.34 10.31 3.19
N LEU A 82 13.55 9.09 3.70
CA LEU A 82 14.82 8.64 4.27
C LEU A 82 15.69 7.89 3.25
N ASP A 83 15.10 7.51 2.11
CA ASP A 83 15.76 6.97 0.92
C ASP A 83 16.13 8.09 -0.08
#